data_AF-A0A661HE14-F1
#
_entry.id   AF-A0A661HE14-F1
#
_cell.length_a   1.000
_cell.length_b   1.000
_cell.length_c   1.000
_cell.angle_alpha   90.00
_cell.angle_beta   90.00
_cell.angle_gamma   90.00
#
_symmetry.space_group_name_H-M   'P 1'
#
loop_
_entity.id
_entity.type
_entity.pdbx_description
1 polymer ?
#
loop_
_entity_poly.entity_id
_entity_poly.type
_entity_poly.pdbx_seq_one_letter_code
_entity_poly.pdbx_strand_id
1 'polypeptide(L)' 'MQLWQGGLLVVVGIIGGFVNVMAGGGSLITVPVMVFMGLPGPVANGTNRIAILAQNLSAIVAFARRGFRDFRLSLTLAAC' A
#
# COMPACT_ATOMS: atom_id res chain seq x y z
N MET A 1 9.17 3.76 -20.24
CA MET A 1 8.22 2.71 -19.84
C MET A 1 7.34 2.38 -21.02
N GLN A 2 7.33 1.13 -21.46
CA GLN A 2 6.33 0.65 -22.41
C GLN A 2 4.95 0.77 -21.77
N LEU A 3 3.94 1.20 -22.53
CA LEU A 3 2.59 1.47 -22.01
C LEU A 3 1.99 0.25 -21.25
N TRP A 4 2.39 -0.97 -21.63
CA TRP A 4 2.01 -2.19 -20.91
C TRP A 4 2.56 -2.32 -19.51
N GLN A 5 3.77 -1.83 -19.23
CA GLN A 5 4.33 -1.84 -17.89
C GLN A 5 3.53 -0.89 -16.98
N GLY A 6 3.17 0.28 -17.50
CA GLY A 6 2.34 1.26 -16.78
C GLY A 6 0.95 0.71 -16.45
N GLY A 7 0.27 0.11 -17.44
CA GLY A 7 -1.05 -0.50 -17.22
C GLY A 7 -1.02 -1.61 -16.16
N LEU A 8 0.01 -2.48 -16.20
CA LEU A 8 0.15 -3.58 -15.25
C LEU A 8 0.45 -3.08 -13.83
N LEU A 9 1.30 -2.05 -13.68
CA LEU A 9 1.56 -1.42 -12.37
C LEU A 9 0.31 -0.77 -11.77
N VAL A 10 -0.55 -0.16 -12.58
CA VAL A 10 -1.80 0.44 -12.10
C VAL A 10 -2.73 -0.65 -11.56
N VAL A 11 -2.94 -1.73 -12.31
CA VAL A 11 -3.81 -2.83 -11.88
C VAL A 11 -3.26 -3.50 -10.62
N VAL A 12 -1.96 -3.82 -10.59
CA VAL A 12 -1.30 -4.42 -9.44
C VAL A 12 -1.30 -3.47 -8.23
N GLY A 13 -1.11 -2.18 -8.45
CA GLY A 13 -1.18 -1.16 -7.40
C GLY A 13 -2.58 -1.05 -6.78
N ILE A 14 -3.63 -1.13 -7.59
CA ILE A 14 -5.02 -1.13 -7.10
C ILE A 14 -5.31 -2.39 -6.29
N ILE A 15 -4.97 -3.57 -6.83
CA ILE A 15 -5.21 -4.86 -6.16
C ILE A 15 -4.38 -4.95 -4.88
N GLY A 16 -3.08 -4.72 -4.97
CA GLY A 16 -2.17 -4.72 -3.84
C GLY A 16 -2.58 -3.69 -2.79
N GLY A 17 -3.01 -2.52 -3.23
CA GLY A 17 -3.55 -1.50 -2.35
C GLY A 17 -4.80 -1.99 -1.60
N PHE A 18 -5.77 -2.54 -2.30
CA PHE A 18 -6.99 -3.08 -1.67
C PHE A 18 -6.67 -4.18 -0.65
N VAL A 19 -5.80 -5.12 -1.02
CA VAL A 19 -5.32 -6.18 -0.12
C VAL A 19 -4.58 -5.60 1.09
N ASN A 20 -3.80 -4.53 0.92
CA ASN A 20 -3.11 -3.88 2.02
C ASN A 20 -4.08 -3.29 3.05
N VAL A 21 -5.17 -2.66 2.62
CA VAL A 21 -6.19 -2.10 3.53
C VAL A 21 -6.97 -3.22 4.24
N MET A 22 -7.24 -4.35 3.58
CA MET A 22 -8.02 -5.43 4.18
C MET A 22 -7.20 -6.36 5.09
N ALA A 23 -5.98 -6.69 4.70
CA ALA A 23 -5.18 -7.76 5.32
C ALA A 23 -3.74 -7.37 5.67
N GLY A 24 -3.29 -6.13 5.36
CA GLY A 24 -1.93 -5.64 5.69
C GLY A 24 -0.79 -6.23 4.87
N GLY A 25 -1.07 -7.07 3.85
CA GLY A 25 -0.07 -7.82 3.09
C GLY A 25 0.16 -7.36 1.64
N GLY A 26 -0.42 -6.24 1.20
CA GLY A 26 -0.41 -5.85 -0.21
C GLY A 26 0.98 -5.60 -0.81
N SER A 27 1.95 -5.24 0.04
CA SER A 27 3.37 -5.11 -0.32
C SER A 27 3.98 -6.40 -0.89
N LEU A 28 3.48 -7.56 -0.46
CA LEU A 28 3.92 -8.87 -0.95
C LEU A 28 3.55 -9.10 -2.41
N ILE A 29 2.64 -8.28 -2.96
CA ILE A 29 2.22 -8.32 -4.36
C ILE A 29 2.92 -7.21 -5.14
N THR A 30 2.91 -5.97 -4.64
CA THR A 30 3.44 -4.79 -5.36
C THR A 30 4.97 -4.78 -5.48
N VAL A 31 5.69 -5.15 -4.42
CA VAL A 31 7.17 -5.10 -4.41
C VAL A 31 7.78 -6.14 -5.36
N PRO A 32 7.37 -7.44 -5.34
CA PRO A 32 7.92 -8.41 -6.29
C PRO A 32 7.62 -8.05 -7.74
N VAL A 33 6.42 -7.52 -8.03
CA VAL A 33 6.08 -7.07 -9.40
C VAL A 33 6.98 -5.95 -9.86
N MET A 34 7.28 -4.96 -9.01
CA MET A 34 8.23 -3.90 -9.35
C MET A 34 9.65 -4.45 -9.56
N VAL A 35 10.08 -5.42 -8.74
CA VAL A 35 11.38 -6.11 -8.92
C VAL A 35 11.42 -6.89 -10.23
N PHE A 36 10.35 -7.60 -10.59
CA PHE A 36 10.21 -8.30 -11.88
C PHE A 36 10.23 -7.33 -13.07
N MET A 37 9.79 -6.08 -12.88
CA MET A 37 9.90 -5.03 -13.89
C MET A 37 11.31 -4.41 -13.99
N GLY A 38 12.27 -4.90 -13.22
CA GLY A 38 13.66 -4.47 -13.27
C GLY A 38 14.02 -3.35 -12.28
N LEU A 39 13.12 -2.98 -11.35
CA LEU A 39 13.50 -2.06 -10.27
C LEU A 39 14.39 -2.81 -9.25
N PRO A 40 15.46 -2.17 -8.76
CA PRO A 40 16.24 -2.71 -7.64
C PRO A 40 15.35 -2.92 -6.42
N GLY A 41 15.50 -4.05 -5.71
CA GLY A 41 14.72 -4.38 -4.51
C GLY A 41 14.61 -3.24 -3.47
N PRO A 42 15.70 -2.55 -3.11
CA PRO A 42 15.64 -1.42 -2.19
C PRO A 42 14.78 -0.26 -2.70
N VAL A 43 14.86 0.04 -4.01
CA VAL A 43 14.10 1.12 -4.65
C VAL A 43 12.63 0.74 -4.73
N ALA A 44 12.31 -0.47 -5.17
CA ALA A 44 10.94 -0.99 -5.23
C ALA A 44 10.25 -0.94 -3.85
N ASN A 45 10.96 -1.37 -2.80
CA ASN A 45 10.44 -1.31 -1.43
C ASN A 45 10.27 0.15 -0.96
N GLY A 46 11.21 1.04 -1.27
CA GLY A 46 11.11 2.47 -0.98
C GLY A 46 9.88 3.11 -1.64
N THR A 47 9.68 2.87 -2.93
CA THR A 47 8.51 3.36 -3.68
C THR A 47 7.20 2.83 -3.09
N ASN A 48 7.15 1.54 -2.74
CA ASN A 48 5.96 0.94 -2.13
C ASN A 48 5.58 1.59 -0.80
N ARG A 49 6.56 1.93 0.05
CA ARG A 49 6.29 2.56 1.36
C ARG A 49 5.66 3.95 1.23
N ILE A 50 6.06 4.74 0.24
CA ILE A 50 5.44 6.05 -0.04
C ILE A 50 3.98 5.86 -0.44
N ALA A 51 3.70 4.90 -1.32
CA ALA A 51 2.33 4.58 -1.74
C ALA A 51 1.45 4.12 -0.56
N ILE A 52 1.99 3.25 0.30
CA ILE A 52 1.28 2.76 1.49
C ILE A 52 1.03 3.87 2.51
N LEU A 53 1.94 4.82 2.67
CA LEU A 53 1.72 5.97 3.55
C LEU A 53 0.51 6.79 3.10
N ALA A 54 0.46 7.15 1.81
CA ALA A 54 -0.66 7.88 1.22
C ALA A 54 -1.98 7.10 1.31
N GLN A 55 -1.90 5.78 1.10
CA GLN A 55 -3.04 4.89 1.26
C GLN A 55 -3.55 4.84 2.70
N ASN A 56 -2.66 4.68 3.69
CA ASN A 56 -3.03 4.61 5.09
C ASN A 56 -3.71 5.91 5.55
N LEU A 57 -3.21 7.07 5.12
CA LEU A 57 -3.88 8.35 5.35
C LEU A 57 -5.30 8.36 4.78
N SER A 58 -5.46 7.88 3.55
CA SER A 58 -6.77 7.79 2.90
C SER A 58 -7.71 6.82 3.64
N ALA A 59 -7.20 5.68 4.09
CA ALA A 59 -7.93 4.68 4.85
C ALA A 59 -8.36 5.24 6.22
N ILE A 60 -7.47 5.91 6.94
CA ILE A 60 -7.77 6.57 8.22
C ILE A 60 -8.91 7.58 8.05
N VAL A 61 -8.87 8.44 7.03
CA VAL A 61 -9.95 9.40 6.75
C VAL A 61 -11.25 8.69 6.42
N ALA A 62 -11.21 7.63 5.61
CA ALA A 62 -12.39 6.86 5.23
C ALA A 62 -13.04 6.14 6.44
N PHE A 63 -12.24 5.50 7.30
CA PHE A 63 -12.72 4.84 8.51
C PHE A 63 -13.20 5.85 9.57
N ALA A 64 -12.53 6.99 9.71
CA ALA A 64 -12.94 8.05 10.62
C ALA A 64 -14.32 8.63 10.25
N ARG A 65 -14.62 8.78 8.94
CA ARG A 65 -15.94 9.19 8.46
C ARG A 65 -17.05 8.18 8.76
N ARG A 66 -16.69 6.90 8.93
CA ARG A 66 -17.62 5.81 9.31
C ARG A 66 -17.77 5.63 10.82
N GLY A 67 -17.16 6.50 11.62
CA GLY A 67 -17.26 6.47 13.10
C GLY A 67 -16.19 5.64 13.81
N PHE A 68 -15.31 4.94 13.09
CA PHE A 68 -14.21 4.19 13.67
C PHE A 68 -13.04 5.14 14.01
N ARG A 69 -13.07 5.73 15.22
CA ARG A 69 -12.08 6.74 15.68
C ARG A 69 -11.51 6.42 17.06
N ASP A 70 -11.15 5.17 17.28
CA ASP A 70 -10.59 4.75 18.57
C ASP A 70 -9.08 5.03 18.63
N PHE A 71 -8.73 6.29 18.94
CA PHE A 71 -7.36 6.77 18.90
C PHE A 71 -6.43 6.04 19.88
N ARG A 72 -6.93 5.65 21.06
CA ARG A 72 -6.12 4.91 22.05
C ARG A 72 -5.74 3.54 21.52
N LEU A 73 -6.72 2.76 21.04
CA LEU A 73 -6.48 1.45 20.45
C LEU A 73 -5.55 1.53 19.24
N SER A 74 -5.76 2.53 18.38
CA SER A 74 -4.93 2.74 17.18
C SER A 74 -3.47 3.04 17.52
N LEU A 75 -3.21 3.85 18.55
CA LEU A 75 -1.84 4.15 19.03
C LEU A 75 -1.19 2.93 19.68
N THR A 76 -1.93 2.14 20.46
CA THR A 76 -1.40 0.91 21.06
C THR A 76 -1.02 -0.11 19.98
N LEU A 77 -1.86 -0.29 18.96
CA LEU A 77 -1.58 -1.18 17.82
C LEU A 77 -0.42 -0.69 16.95
N ALA A 78 -0.22 0.63 16.83
CA ALA A 78 0.91 1.19 16.10
C ALA A 78 2.25 1.09 16.85
N ALA A 79 2.19 0.96 18.18
CA ALA A 79 3.38 0.87 19.05
C ALA A 79 3.83 -0.58 19.30
N CYS A 80 2.93 -1.57 19.17
CA CYS A 80 3.26 -2.99 19.16
C CYS A 80 3.92 -3.43 17.85
#